data_AF-A0A4Y9SQE2-F1
#
_entry.id   AF-A0A4Y9SQE2-F1
#
_cell.length_a   1.000
_cell.length_b   1.000
_cell.length_c   1.000
_cell.angle_alpha   90.00
_cell.angle_beta   90.00
_cell.angle_gamma   90.00
#
_symmetry.space_group_name_H-M   'P 1'
#
loop_
_entity.id
_entity.type
_entity.pdbx_description
1 polymer ?
#
loop_
_entity_poly.entity_id
_entity_poly.type
_entity_poly.pdbx_seq_one_letter_code
_entity_poly.pdbx_strand_id
1 'polypeptide(L)'
;MTTMTSPASGRPSSVRRNALIVLAVAAALQLIPAIAMRFTSEVNWTGSDFVAAFVVLSFFGLAYVFISSRIQLAVHRWVLGAGLFLLLAAVWVEMATGFVSRHFATQ
;
A
#
# COMPACT_ATOMS: atom_id res chain seq x y z
N MET A 1 16.40 -12.15 -50.30
CA MET A 1 16.89 -11.35 -49.17
C MET A 1 15.68 -10.97 -48.33
N THR A 2 15.36 -11.78 -47.31
CA THR A 2 14.10 -11.68 -46.56
C THR A 2 14.36 -10.97 -45.25
N THR A 3 13.78 -9.77 -45.09
CA THR A 3 13.77 -9.01 -43.85
C THR A 3 12.81 -9.66 -42.85
N MET A 4 13.33 -10.27 -41.78
CA MET A 4 12.52 -10.68 -40.64
C MET A 4 12.15 -9.43 -39.81
N THR A 5 10.90 -9.01 -39.90
CA THR A 5 10.29 -8.06 -38.96
C THR A 5 10.04 -8.79 -37.63
N SER A 6 10.82 -8.45 -36.61
CA SER A 6 10.65 -8.94 -35.24
C SER A 6 9.33 -8.42 -34.63
N PRO A 7 8.47 -9.27 -34.05
CA PRO A 7 7.24 -8.81 -33.42
C PRO A 7 7.56 -8.09 -32.11
N ALA A 8 7.10 -6.85 -31.99
CA ALA A 8 7.22 -6.05 -30.78
C ALA A 8 6.53 -6.77 -29.60
N SER A 9 7.33 -7.38 -28.72
CA SER A 9 6.83 -8.04 -27.52
C SER A 9 6.29 -7.01 -26.52
N GLY A 10 4.97 -6.89 -26.45
CA GLY A 10 4.25 -5.97 -25.55
C GLY A 10 4.28 -6.41 -24.09
N ARG A 11 5.46 -6.54 -23.47
CA ARG A 11 5.55 -6.78 -22.03
C ARG A 11 5.08 -5.52 -21.29
N PRO A 12 4.08 -5.62 -20.39
CA PRO A 12 3.63 -4.46 -19.62
C PRO A 12 4.79 -3.93 -18.79
N SER A 13 4.88 -2.60 -18.66
CA SER A 13 5.89 -1.96 -17.83
C SER A 13 5.87 -2.55 -16.41
N SER A 14 7.05 -2.82 -15.86
CA SER A 14 7.21 -3.40 -14.52
C SER A 14 6.47 -2.57 -13.46
N VAL A 15 6.39 -1.25 -13.65
CA VAL A 15 5.63 -0.32 -12.82
C VAL A 15 4.12 -0.63 -12.80
N ARG A 16 3.49 -0.83 -13.96
CA ARG A 16 2.05 -1.13 -14.02
C ARG A 16 1.73 -2.46 -13.34
N ARG A 17 2.57 -3.47 -13.58
CA ARG A 17 2.43 -4.78 -12.91
C ARG A 17 2.53 -4.64 -11.40
N ASN A 18 3.53 -3.92 -10.90
CA ASN A 18 3.73 -3.72 -9.47
C ASN A 18 2.60 -2.92 -8.83
N ALA A 19 2.07 -1.90 -9.51
CA ALA A 19 0.90 -1.16 -9.02
C ALA A 19 -0.34 -2.06 -8.88
N LEU A 20 -0.60 -2.95 -9.85
CA LEU A 20 -1.69 -3.93 -9.75
C LEU A 20 -1.49 -4.91 -8.59
N ILE A 21 -0.25 -5.35 -8.36
CA ILE A 21 0.08 -6.21 -7.21
C ILE A 21 -0.19 -5.46 -5.90
N VAL A 22 0.20 -4.20 -5.78
CA VAL A 22 -0.08 -3.38 -4.59
C VAL A 22 -1.58 -3.28 -4.32
N LEU A 23 -2.38 -2.95 -5.33
CA LEU A 23 -3.84 -2.84 -5.18
C LEU A 23 -4.47 -4.18 -4.81
N ALA A 24 -4.03 -5.28 -5.42
CA ALA A 24 -4.50 -6.62 -5.10
C ALA A 24 -4.15 -7.03 -3.66
N VAL A 25 -2.91 -6.75 -3.22
CA VAL A 25 -2.46 -7.03 -1.85
C VAL A 25 -3.21 -6.17 -0.84
N ALA A 26 -3.42 -4.88 -1.13
CA ALA A 26 -4.20 -3.98 -0.27
C ALA A 26 -5.63 -4.48 -0.07
N ALA A 27 -6.30 -4.92 -1.15
CA ALA A 27 -7.63 -5.52 -1.08
C ALA A 27 -7.63 -6.87 -0.34
N ALA A 28 -6.64 -7.73 -0.63
CA ALA A 28 -6.54 -9.05 0.00
C ALA A 28 -6.27 -8.96 1.51
N LEU A 29 -5.47 -7.97 1.95
CA LEU A 29 -5.16 -7.78 3.37
C LEU A 29 -6.42 -7.48 4.20
N GLN A 30 -7.41 -6.81 3.59
CA GLN A 30 -8.69 -6.51 4.22
C GLN A 30 -9.62 -7.71 4.37
N LEU A 31 -9.32 -8.83 3.70
CA LEU A 31 -10.04 -10.06 3.94
C LEU A 31 -9.82 -10.56 5.37
N ILE A 32 -8.68 -10.25 6.00
CA ILE A 32 -8.40 -10.63 7.39
C ILE A 32 -9.46 -10.02 8.34
N PRO A 33 -9.65 -8.69 8.42
CA PRO A 33 -10.69 -8.11 9.25
C PRO A 33 -12.10 -8.52 8.78
N ALA A 34 -12.36 -8.57 7.48
CA ALA A 34 -13.68 -8.98 6.98
C ALA A 34 -14.07 -10.40 7.43
N ILE A 35 -13.11 -11.33 7.44
CA ILE A 35 -13.29 -12.69 7.94
C ILE A 35 -13.37 -12.69 9.48
N ALA A 36 -12.50 -11.96 10.17
CA ALA A 36 -12.49 -11.89 11.63
C ALA A 36 -13.82 -11.39 12.21
N MET A 37 -14.44 -10.39 11.57
CA MET A 37 -15.77 -9.86 11.95
C MET A 37 -16.90 -10.89 11.83
N ARG A 38 -16.68 -12.02 11.14
CA ARG A 38 -17.63 -13.14 11.08
C ARG A 38 -17.54 -14.04 12.30
N PHE A 39 -16.41 -14.04 13.01
CA PHE A 39 -16.13 -14.92 14.14
C PHE A 39 -16.17 -14.19 15.49
N THR A 40 -15.83 -12.90 15.53
CA THR A 40 -15.77 -12.11 16.76
C THR A 40 -16.30 -10.68 16.56
N SER A 41 -16.85 -10.11 17.63
CA SER A 41 -17.21 -8.70 17.72
C SER A 41 -16.05 -7.79 18.17
N GLU A 42 -14.87 -8.35 18.43
CA GLU A 42 -13.67 -7.57 18.82
C GLU A 42 -13.18 -6.65 17.70
N VAL A 43 -13.33 -7.09 16.44
CA VAL A 43 -13.11 -6.24 15.28
C VAL A 43 -14.47 -5.74 14.83
N ASN A 44 -14.67 -4.43 14.77
CA ASN A 44 -15.93 -3.83 14.32
C ASN A 44 -15.68 -2.70 13.31
N TRP A 45 -15.22 -3.08 12.11
CA TRP A 45 -14.98 -2.14 11.02
C TRP A 45 -16.25 -1.87 10.22
N THR A 46 -16.53 -0.59 10.01
CA THR A 46 -17.54 -0.09 9.09
C THR A 46 -17.04 -0.13 7.65
N GLY A 47 -17.94 0.02 6.67
CA GLY A 47 -17.57 0.14 5.26
C GLY A 47 -16.56 1.28 4.99
N SER A 48 -16.66 2.38 5.73
CA SER A 48 -15.71 3.49 5.66
C SER A 48 -14.30 3.10 6.14
N ASP A 49 -14.19 2.24 7.15
CA ASP A 49 -12.88 1.79 7.64
C ASP A 49 -12.16 0.94 6.60
N PHE A 50 -12.88 0.08 5.89
CA PHE A 50 -12.34 -0.65 4.74
C PHE A 50 -11.88 0.31 3.64
N VAL A 51 -12.67 1.33 3.28
CA VAL A 51 -12.23 2.30 2.27
C VAL A 51 -10.99 3.07 2.73
N ALA A 52 -10.97 3.56 3.97
CA ALA A 52 -9.85 4.31 4.53
C ALA A 52 -8.56 3.46 4.55
N ALA A 53 -8.65 2.23 5.06
CA ALA A 53 -7.54 1.27 5.06
C ALA A 53 -7.03 0.97 3.64
N PHE A 54 -7.94 0.82 2.66
CA PHE A 54 -7.59 0.50 1.29
C PHE A 54 -6.85 1.66 0.63
N VAL A 55 -7.36 2.88 0.83
CA VAL A 55 -6.76 4.12 0.31
C VAL A 55 -5.38 4.33 0.90
N VAL A 56 -5.22 4.20 2.23
CA VAL A 56 -3.92 4.36 2.90
C VAL A 56 -2.91 3.32 2.40
N LEU A 57 -3.25 2.03 2.41
CA LEU A 57 -2.35 0.97 1.94
C LEU A 57 -1.96 1.14 0.47
N SER A 58 -2.94 1.45 -0.37
CA SER A 58 -2.72 1.66 -1.81
C SER A 58 -1.86 2.90 -2.06
N PHE A 59 -2.12 4.01 -1.36
CA PHE A 59 -1.37 5.26 -1.51
C PHE A 59 0.11 5.07 -1.19
N PHE A 60 0.43 4.50 -0.02
CA PHE A 60 1.81 4.25 0.38
C PHE A 60 2.49 3.22 -0.53
N GLY A 61 1.80 2.15 -0.93
CA GLY A 61 2.36 1.15 -1.85
C GLY A 61 2.61 1.71 -3.26
N LEU A 62 1.70 2.52 -3.81
CA LEU A 62 1.88 3.19 -5.09
C LEU A 62 3.01 4.22 -5.03
N ALA A 63 3.10 5.00 -3.93
CA ALA A 63 4.19 5.94 -3.72
C ALA A 63 5.54 5.21 -3.72
N TYR A 64 5.65 4.06 -3.04
CA TYR A 64 6.85 3.23 -3.07
C TYR A 64 7.19 2.76 -4.49
N VAL A 65 6.22 2.18 -5.23
CA VAL A 65 6.43 1.71 -6.61
C VAL A 65 6.88 2.84 -7.52
N PHE A 66 6.26 4.01 -7.40
CA PHE A 66 6.58 5.19 -8.22
C PHE A 66 7.98 5.71 -7.92
N ILE A 67 8.31 5.97 -6.66
CA ILE A 67 9.59 6.56 -6.28
C ILE A 67 10.72 5.55 -6.49
N SER A 68 10.53 4.28 -6.12
CA SER A 68 11.54 3.24 -6.31
C SER A 68 11.85 2.95 -7.77
N SER A 69 10.92 3.23 -8.70
CA SER A 69 11.18 3.13 -10.15
C SER A 69 12.22 4.14 -10.66
N ARG A 70 12.47 5.21 -9.89
CA ARG A 70 13.45 6.26 -10.23
C ARG A 70 14.79 6.09 -9.52
N ILE A 71 14.90 5.15 -8.57
CA ILE A 71 16.09 4.94 -7.74
C ILE A 71 16.91 3.78 -8.31
N GLN A 72 18.18 4.03 -8.63
CA GLN A 72 19.09 3.01 -9.16
C GLN A 72 19.76 2.18 -8.05
N LEU A 73 20.09 2.79 -6.90
CA LEU A 73 20.78 2.12 -5.81
C LEU A 73 19.81 1.34 -4.90
N ALA A 74 20.08 0.06 -4.68
CA ALA A 74 19.27 -0.81 -3.83
C ALA A 74 19.15 -0.31 -2.37
N VAL A 75 20.24 0.24 -1.81
CA VAL A 75 20.25 0.79 -0.43
C VAL A 75 19.23 1.92 -0.28
N HIS A 76 19.15 2.83 -1.25
CA HIS A 76 18.19 3.95 -1.21
C HIS A 76 16.74 3.46 -1.28
N ARG A 77 16.49 2.36 -1.99
CA ARG A 77 15.15 1.74 -2.04
C ARG A 77 14.74 1.15 -0.69
N TRP A 78 15.68 0.54 0.04
CA TRP A 78 15.43 0.04 1.39
C TRP A 78 15.14 1.16 2.38
N VAL A 79 15.94 2.24 2.36
CA VAL A 79 15.70 3.42 3.22
C VAL A 79 14.35 4.05 2.93
N LEU A 80 14.00 4.22 1.64
CA LEU A 80 12.69 4.71 1.23
C LEU A 80 11.56 3.81 1.74
N GLY A 81 11.70 2.49 1.59
CA GLY A 81 10.71 1.52 2.06
C GLY A 81 10.51 1.57 3.56
N ALA A 82 11.60 1.64 4.33
CA ALA A 82 11.56 1.79 5.78
C ALA A 82 10.89 3.10 6.21
N GLY A 83 11.24 4.23 5.56
CA GLY A 83 10.62 5.53 5.82
C GLY A 83 9.12 5.54 5.54
N LEU A 84 8.69 5.02 4.38
CA LEU A 84 7.27 4.90 4.05
C LEU A 84 6.53 3.98 5.00
N PHE A 85 7.15 2.87 5.43
CA PHE A 85 6.55 1.96 6.40
C PHE A 85 6.35 2.62 7.76
N LEU A 86 7.33 3.39 8.25
CA LEU A 86 7.20 4.14 9.50
C LEU A 86 6.10 5.20 9.41
N LEU A 87 6.02 5.93 8.30
CA LEU A 87 4.96 6.90 8.06
C LEU A 87 3.58 6.24 7.99
N LEU A 88 3.47 5.11 7.28
CA LEU A 88 2.25 4.32 7.22
C LEU A 88 1.84 3.85 8.62
N ALA A 89 2.77 3.32 9.41
CA ALA A 89 2.50 2.88 10.77
C ALA A 89 2.06 4.03 11.68
N ALA A 90 2.66 5.21 11.55
CA ALA A 90 2.27 6.40 12.30
C ALA A 90 0.82 6.81 11.96
N VAL A 91 0.49 6.92 10.67
CA VAL A 91 -0.88 7.22 10.21
C VAL A 91 -1.85 6.16 10.72
N TRP A 92 -1.47 4.88 10.67
CA TRP A 92 -2.32 3.78 11.12
C TRP A 92 -2.61 3.84 12.62
N VAL A 93 -1.58 4.10 13.44
CA VAL A 93 -1.74 4.24 14.89
C VAL A 93 -2.63 5.44 15.21
N GLU A 94 -2.44 6.56 14.53
CA GLU A 94 -3.27 7.74 14.73
C GLU A 94 -4.74 7.46 14.39
N MET A 95 -5.02 6.78 13.28
CA MET A 95 -6.39 6.41 12.91
C MET A 95 -6.99 5.36 13.87
N ALA A 96 -6.21 4.38 14.30
CA ALA A 96 -6.70 3.29 15.15
C ALA A 96 -6.91 3.72 16.61
N THR A 97 -6.06 4.61 17.11
CA THR A 97 -6.02 4.94 18.54
C THR A 97 -6.37 6.40 18.83
N GLY A 98 -6.35 7.30 17.83
CA GLY A 98 -6.44 8.75 18.07
C GLY A 98 -5.39 9.27 19.05
N PHE A 99 -4.26 8.56 19.21
CA PHE A 99 -3.26 8.84 20.25
C PHE A 99 -2.76 10.28 20.21
N VAL A 100 -2.38 10.74 19.00
CA VAL A 100 -1.85 12.09 18.75
C VAL A 100 -2.89 13.14 19.13
N SER A 101 -4.10 13.08 18.56
CA SER A 101 -5.17 14.03 18.82
C SER A 101 -5.60 14.08 20.30
N ARG A 102 -5.65 12.92 20.98
CA ARG A 102 -6.00 12.86 22.41
C ARG A 102 -4.98 13.54 23.33
N HIS A 103 -3.69 13.50 22.98
CA HIS A 103 -2.63 14.12 23.79
C HIS A 103 -2.59 15.64 23.63
N PHE A 104 -2.92 16.17 22.45
CA PHE A 104 -2.94 17.62 22.22
C PHE A 104 -4.24 18.31 22.65
N ALA A 105 -5.34 17.57 22.76
CA ALA A 105 -6.61 18.12 23.24
C ALA A 105 -6.70 18.25 24.77
N THR A 106 -5.76 17.68 25.52
CA THR A 106 -5.73 17.70 27.00
C THR A 106 -4.73 18.70 27.60
N GLN A 107 -4.09 19.54 26.77
CA GLN A 107 -3.31 20.72 27.20
C GLN A 107 -4.08 22.00 26.91
#